data_AF-A0A3A0B4J0-F1
#
_entry.id   AF-A0A3A0B4J0-F1
#
_cell.length_a   1.000
_cell.length_b   1.000
_cell.length_c   1.000
_cell.angle_alpha   90.00
_cell.angle_beta   90.00
_cell.angle_gamma   90.00
#
_symmetry.space_group_name_H-M   'P 1'
#
loop_
_entity.id
_entity.type
_entity.pdbx_description
1 polymer ?
#
loop_
_entity_poly.entity_id
_entity_poly.type
_entity_poly.pdbx_seq_one_letter_code
_entity_poly.pdbx_strand_id
1 'polypeptide(L)'
;MKIKPMLGDWEIPRIGALDSAERRIFVEFAIPGRVGSLYQDLNRAPLRLVITGSLYGDEPRDEFLQAVREKFNAGEPVTFVADILTATDVQYVIVEDLRFAENGLTPDQTDYRIVLRESPPPPPPPDPLGGLDTSLLDQATSLLDSVTGALDVLDALGNIPDFGDPTEPLSSALDGITTATADLGSILSPLTDIFGTGEG
;
A
#
# COMPACT_ATOMS: atom_id res chain seq x y z
N MET A 1 -12.45 45.58 -2.17
CA MET A 1 -12.17 44.27 -2.78
C MET A 1 -12.15 44.47 -4.29
N LYS A 2 -11.04 44.19 -4.98
CA LYS A 2 -10.88 44.49 -6.41
C LYS A 2 -11.39 43.35 -7.31
N ILE A 3 -11.52 42.14 -6.76
CA ILE A 3 -12.11 40.95 -7.40
C ILE A 3 -13.24 40.42 -6.52
N LYS A 4 -14.36 40.05 -7.14
CA LYS A 4 -15.51 39.37 -6.51
C LYS A 4 -15.14 37.89 -6.26
N PRO A 5 -15.21 37.40 -5.01
CA PRO A 5 -14.88 36.01 -4.72
C PRO A 5 -15.81 35.03 -5.43
N MET A 6 -15.23 34.08 -6.16
CA MET A 6 -15.92 33.04 -6.93
C MET A 6 -15.63 31.67 -6.33
N LEU A 7 -16.65 30.82 -6.24
CA LEU A 7 -16.56 29.42 -5.82
C LEU A 7 -17.15 28.54 -6.93
N GLY A 8 -16.28 27.96 -7.76
CA GLY A 8 -16.63 27.47 -9.09
C GLY A 8 -17.10 28.63 -9.95
N ASP A 9 -18.25 28.43 -10.60
CA ASP A 9 -18.91 29.46 -11.41
C ASP A 9 -19.85 30.36 -10.61
N TRP A 10 -19.90 30.19 -9.28
CA TRP A 10 -20.84 30.90 -8.41
C TRP A 10 -20.16 32.06 -7.66
N GLU A 11 -20.68 33.27 -7.86
CA GLU A 11 -20.26 34.46 -7.11
C GLU A 11 -20.82 34.42 -5.70
N ILE A 12 -19.98 34.67 -4.69
CA ILE A 12 -20.43 34.75 -3.30
C ILE A 12 -20.98 36.17 -3.03
N PRO A 13 -22.28 36.33 -2.76
CA PRO A 13 -22.91 37.64 -2.60
C PRO A 13 -22.56 38.32 -1.27
N ARG A 14 -22.43 39.65 -1.29
CA ARG A 14 -22.45 40.51 -0.09
C ARG A 14 -21.46 40.11 1.02
N ILE A 15 -20.23 39.79 0.64
CA ILE A 15 -19.14 39.52 1.59
C ILE A 15 -18.84 40.79 2.39
N GLY A 16 -18.86 40.67 3.72
CA GLY A 16 -18.40 41.68 4.67
C GLY A 16 -16.93 41.51 5.03
N ALA A 17 -16.48 40.27 5.26
CA ALA A 17 -15.08 39.96 5.55
C ALA A 17 -14.64 38.62 4.94
N LEU A 18 -13.35 38.55 4.62
CA LEU A 18 -12.66 37.37 4.13
C LEU A 18 -11.34 37.24 4.90
N ASP A 19 -11.24 36.20 5.71
CA ASP A 19 -10.09 35.93 6.56
C ASP A 19 -9.38 34.64 6.14
N SER A 20 -8.05 34.65 6.14
CA SER A 20 -7.21 33.45 5.97
C SER A 20 -6.57 33.06 7.30
N ALA A 21 -6.60 31.77 7.61
CA ALA A 21 -5.97 31.19 8.79
C ALA A 21 -4.96 30.12 8.35
N GLU A 22 -3.68 30.49 8.41
CA GLU A 22 -2.54 29.64 8.10
C GLU A 22 -1.91 29.12 9.40
N ARG A 23 -1.61 27.82 9.43
CA ARG A 23 -1.00 27.18 10.60
C ARG A 23 -0.01 26.12 10.16
N ARG A 24 1.08 25.98 10.91
CA ARG A 24 2.02 24.86 10.80
C ARG A 24 1.76 23.83 11.89
N ILE A 25 1.82 22.55 11.55
CA ILE A 25 1.58 21.46 12.48
C ILE A 25 2.91 20.99 13.03
N PHE A 26 3.01 20.95 14.35
CA PHE A 26 4.14 20.37 15.06
C PHE A 26 3.65 19.26 15.98
N VAL A 27 4.38 18.15 16.02
CA VAL A 27 4.21 17.10 17.02
C VAL A 27 5.30 17.25 18.07
N GLU A 28 4.88 17.37 19.32
CA GLU A 28 5.80 17.46 20.45
C GLU A 28 6.17 16.07 20.96
N PHE A 29 7.46 15.82 21.13
CA PHE A 29 8.03 14.64 21.76
C PHE A 29 8.78 15.04 23.02
N ALA A 30 8.20 14.76 24.17
CA ALA A 30 8.87 14.94 25.46
C ALA A 30 9.97 13.87 25.62
N ILE A 31 11.21 14.32 25.86
CA ILE A 31 12.36 13.42 26.06
C ILE A 31 12.68 13.35 27.56
N PRO A 32 12.52 12.18 28.19
CA PRO A 32 12.86 12.01 29.61
C PRO A 32 14.30 12.43 29.91
N GLY A 33 14.50 13.19 30.99
CA GLY A 33 15.83 13.62 31.43
C GLY A 33 16.43 14.81 30.66
N ARG A 34 15.70 15.41 29.71
CA ARG A 34 16.12 16.62 28.97
C ARG A 34 15.22 17.80 29.32
N VAL A 35 15.81 18.99 29.44
CA VAL A 35 15.04 20.25 29.50
C VAL A 35 14.61 20.62 28.08
N GLY A 36 13.30 20.66 27.87
CA GLY A 36 12.66 20.98 26.58
C GLY A 36 12.33 19.74 25.74
N SER A 37 11.32 19.89 24.88
CA SER A 37 10.81 18.84 24.00
C SER A 37 11.43 18.93 22.60
N LEU A 38 11.44 17.81 21.89
CA LEU A 38 11.73 17.78 20.46
C LEU A 38 10.42 18.03 19.69
N TYR A 39 10.45 18.89 18.68
CA TYR A 39 9.29 19.11 17.82
C TYR A 39 9.57 18.54 16.43
N GLN A 40 8.70 17.65 15.95
CA GLN A 40 8.67 17.25 14.56
C GLN A 40 7.73 18.17 13.80
N ASP A 41 8.26 18.80 12.75
CA ASP A 41 7.50 19.62 11.83
C ASP A 41 6.75 18.73 10.84
N LEU A 42 5.42 18.70 10.94
CA LEU A 42 4.53 18.00 10.01
C LEU A 42 4.05 18.90 8.86
N ASN A 43 4.73 20.04 8.65
CA ASN A 43 4.45 21.01 7.61
C ASN A 43 3.12 21.76 7.85
N ARG A 44 2.67 22.53 6.84
CA ARG A 44 1.48 23.37 6.93
C ARG A 44 0.21 22.53 7.04
N ALA A 45 -0.72 22.99 7.87
CA ALA A 45 -2.11 22.55 7.82
C ALA A 45 -2.75 23.05 6.51
N PRO A 46 -3.78 22.36 5.99
CA PRO A 46 -4.58 22.89 4.89
C PRO A 46 -5.09 24.29 5.24
N LEU A 47 -4.98 25.24 4.29
CA LEU A 47 -5.46 26.60 4.51
C LEU A 47 -6.94 26.58 4.89
N ARG A 48 -7.30 27.39 5.89
CA ARG A 48 -8.69 27.65 6.25
C ARG A 48 -9.05 29.08 5.88
N LEU A 49 -10.09 29.24 5.08
CA LEU A 49 -10.66 30.54 4.72
C LEU A 49 -12.00 30.70 5.43
N VAL A 50 -12.25 31.87 5.99
CA VAL A 50 -13.53 32.20 6.62
C VAL A 50 -14.13 33.38 5.88
N ILE A 51 -15.32 33.17 5.36
CA ILE A 51 -16.09 34.18 4.63
C ILE A 51 -17.30 34.53 5.48
N THR A 52 -17.48 35.81 5.76
CA THR A 52 -18.66 36.30 6.47
C THR A 52 -19.34 37.38 5.66
N GLY A 53 -20.67 37.41 5.74
CA GLY A 53 -21.48 38.41 5.05
C GLY A 53 -22.92 38.36 5.52
N SER A 54 -23.74 39.20 4.91
CA SER A 54 -25.14 39.39 5.28
C SER A 54 -25.98 39.51 4.02
N LEU A 55 -27.11 38.81 3.99
CA LEU A 55 -28.12 38.88 2.94
C LEU A 55 -29.35 39.61 3.46
N TYR A 56 -30.09 40.21 2.52
CA TYR A 56 -31.27 41.00 2.83
C TYR A 56 -32.45 40.55 1.97
N GLY A 57 -33.55 40.14 2.60
CA GLY A 57 -34.75 39.63 1.95
C GLY A 57 -34.72 38.12 1.67
N ASP A 58 -35.92 37.55 1.46
CA ASP A 58 -36.13 36.10 1.37
C ASP A 58 -35.60 35.48 0.07
N GLU A 59 -35.87 36.09 -1.09
CA GLU A 59 -35.47 35.57 -2.40
C GLU A 59 -33.94 35.40 -2.53
N PRO A 60 -33.09 36.43 -2.28
CA PRO A 60 -31.64 36.26 -2.34
C PRO A 60 -31.10 35.33 -1.25
N ARG A 61 -31.79 35.22 -0.10
CA ARG A 61 -31.45 34.24 0.94
C ARG A 61 -31.66 32.83 0.43
N ASP A 62 -32.82 32.54 -0.15
CA ASP A 62 -33.21 31.17 -0.54
C ASP A 62 -32.36 30.67 -1.72
N GLU A 63 -32.11 31.51 -2.73
CA GLU A 63 -31.20 31.21 -3.85
C GLU A 63 -29.78 30.92 -3.35
N PHE A 64 -29.28 31.75 -2.44
CA PHE A 64 -27.95 31.57 -1.85
C PHE A 64 -27.86 30.28 -1.03
N LEU A 65 -28.84 30.02 -0.17
CA LEU A 65 -28.89 28.83 0.66
C LEU A 65 -28.93 27.57 -0.18
N GLN A 66 -29.69 27.56 -1.27
CA GLN A 66 -29.72 26.45 -2.22
C GLN A 66 -28.34 26.23 -2.84
N ALA A 67 -27.75 27.27 -3.42
CA ALA A 67 -26.48 27.19 -4.14
C ALA A 67 -25.30 26.75 -3.26
N VAL A 68 -25.26 27.19 -2.00
CA VAL A 68 -24.18 26.84 -1.07
C VAL A 68 -24.38 25.45 -0.45
N ARG A 69 -25.64 25.06 -0.16
CA ARG A 69 -25.95 23.73 0.39
C ARG A 69 -25.71 22.63 -0.65
N GLU A 70 -25.97 22.89 -1.93
CA GLU A 70 -25.65 21.95 -3.00
C GLU A 70 -24.15 21.61 -3.00
N LYS A 71 -23.28 22.63 -2.97
CA LYS A 71 -21.83 22.45 -2.92
C LYS A 71 -21.36 21.77 -1.63
N PHE A 72 -21.95 22.13 -0.49
CA PHE A 72 -21.63 21.52 0.80
C PHE A 72 -22.02 20.02 0.84
N ASN A 73 -23.21 19.68 0.33
CA ASN A 73 -23.69 18.30 0.31
C ASN A 73 -22.95 17.44 -0.71
N ALA A 74 -22.49 18.01 -1.82
CA ALA A 74 -21.67 17.30 -2.80
C ALA A 74 -20.32 16.89 -2.17
N GLY A 75 -19.72 17.73 -1.33
CA GLY A 75 -18.44 17.45 -0.68
C GLY A 75 -17.26 17.37 -1.65
N GLU A 76 -17.45 17.82 -2.89
CA GLU A 76 -16.44 17.76 -3.94
C GLU A 76 -15.55 19.02 -3.91
N PRO A 77 -14.24 18.90 -4.19
CA PRO A 77 -13.36 20.04 -4.34
C PRO A 77 -13.83 20.95 -5.48
N VAL A 78 -14.02 22.23 -5.17
CA VAL A 78 -14.40 23.27 -6.12
C VAL A 78 -13.29 24.30 -6.24
N THR A 79 -13.21 24.98 -7.39
CA THR A 79 -12.24 26.06 -7.58
C THR A 79 -12.63 27.28 -6.76
N PHE A 80 -11.66 28.00 -6.21
CA PHE A 80 -11.91 29.25 -5.50
C PHE A 80 -10.99 30.35 -6.00
N VAL A 81 -11.55 31.54 -6.25
CA VAL A 81 -10.81 32.69 -6.78
C VAL A 81 -11.20 33.94 -6.00
N ALA A 82 -10.23 34.63 -5.39
CA ALA A 82 -10.44 35.88 -4.67
C ALA A 82 -9.16 36.75 -4.66
N ASP A 83 -9.33 38.07 -4.51
CA ASP A 83 -8.25 39.08 -4.52
C ASP A 83 -7.22 38.90 -3.38
N ILE A 84 -7.66 38.30 -2.26
CA ILE A 84 -6.78 38.02 -1.11
C ILE A 84 -5.72 36.96 -1.43
N LEU A 85 -5.93 36.17 -2.49
CA LEU A 85 -5.09 35.03 -2.86
C LEU A 85 -3.83 35.41 -3.65
N THR A 86 -3.59 36.70 -3.97
CA THR A 86 -2.34 37.07 -4.65
C THR A 86 -1.09 36.70 -3.82
N ALA A 87 -1.25 36.38 -2.53
CA ALA A 87 -0.22 35.83 -1.66
C ALA A 87 -0.45 34.36 -1.21
N THR A 88 -1.57 33.72 -1.56
CA THR A 88 -1.96 32.39 -1.09
C THR A 88 -2.35 31.50 -2.26
N ASP A 89 -1.47 30.56 -2.66
CA ASP A 89 -1.71 29.59 -3.74
C ASP A 89 -2.77 28.55 -3.35
N VAL A 90 -4.05 28.95 -3.33
CA VAL A 90 -5.18 28.05 -3.10
C VAL A 90 -6.07 28.01 -4.32
N GLN A 91 -6.08 26.85 -4.97
CA GLN A 91 -6.85 26.60 -6.18
C GLN A 91 -8.14 25.82 -5.90
N TYR A 92 -8.06 24.79 -5.04
CA TYR A 92 -9.16 23.87 -4.76
C TYR A 92 -9.53 23.88 -3.28
N VAL A 93 -10.81 24.00 -3.00
CA VAL A 93 -11.36 24.05 -1.65
C VAL A 93 -12.63 23.20 -1.55
N ILE A 94 -12.94 22.77 -0.33
CA ILE A 94 -14.23 22.21 0.04
C ILE A 94 -14.93 23.13 1.04
N VAL A 95 -16.25 23.07 1.11
CA VAL A 95 -17.02 23.76 2.14
C VAL A 95 -16.99 22.90 3.41
N GLU A 96 -16.30 23.38 4.45
CA GLU A 96 -16.13 22.67 5.73
C GLU A 96 -17.30 22.92 6.69
N ASP A 97 -17.73 24.16 6.82
CA ASP A 97 -18.72 24.59 7.82
C ASP A 97 -19.59 25.70 7.22
N LEU A 98 -20.90 25.56 7.41
CA LEU A 98 -21.89 26.56 7.04
C LEU A 98 -22.67 26.95 8.29
N ARG A 99 -22.73 28.26 8.54
CA ARG A 99 -23.60 28.83 9.57
C ARG A 99 -24.43 29.96 8.99
N PHE A 100 -25.69 29.97 9.36
CA PHE A 100 -26.64 31.02 9.04
C PHE A 100 -27.30 31.45 10.34
N ALA A 101 -27.50 32.75 10.51
CA ALA A 101 -28.14 33.32 11.67
C ALA A 101 -29.08 34.43 11.22
N GLU A 102 -30.26 34.47 11.84
CA GLU A 102 -31.20 35.58 11.72
C GLU A 102 -31.33 36.21 13.11
N ASN A 103 -31.38 37.54 13.16
CA ASN A 103 -31.45 38.28 14.40
C ASN A 103 -32.75 39.08 14.44
N GLY A 104 -33.56 38.89 15.49
CA GLY A 104 -34.83 39.60 15.66
C GLY A 104 -34.70 41.12 15.83
N LEU A 105 -33.49 41.64 16.07
CA LEU A 105 -33.20 43.08 16.11
C LEU A 105 -32.96 43.68 14.71
N THR A 106 -32.66 42.86 13.72
CA THR A 106 -32.40 43.25 12.33
C THR A 106 -33.29 42.42 11.42
N PRO A 107 -34.59 42.79 11.30
CA PRO A 107 -35.51 42.06 10.43
C PRO A 107 -35.00 42.05 8.99
N ASP A 108 -35.35 40.98 8.27
CA ASP A 108 -34.97 40.73 6.88
C ASP A 108 -33.47 40.56 6.64
N GLN A 109 -32.64 40.48 7.68
CA GLN A 109 -31.20 40.21 7.58
C GLN A 109 -30.87 38.78 7.98
N THR A 110 -30.18 38.06 7.09
CA THR A 110 -29.59 36.75 7.37
C THR A 110 -28.07 36.87 7.28
N ASP A 111 -27.39 36.71 8.41
CA ASP A 111 -25.94 36.64 8.46
C ASP A 111 -25.48 35.22 8.11
N TYR A 112 -24.38 35.13 7.37
CA TYR A 112 -23.78 33.85 7.02
C TYR A 112 -22.30 33.82 7.36
N ARG A 113 -21.83 32.61 7.65
CA ARG A 113 -20.42 32.28 7.78
C ARG A 113 -20.14 30.98 7.04
N ILE A 114 -19.26 31.07 6.05
CA ILE A 114 -18.78 29.93 5.26
C ILE A 114 -17.32 29.70 5.63
N VAL A 115 -16.98 28.45 5.95
CA VAL A 115 -15.59 28.04 6.13
C VAL A 115 -15.21 27.17 4.94
N LEU A 116 -14.19 27.60 4.22
CA LEU A 116 -13.58 26.82 3.14
C LEU A 116 -12.27 26.21 3.65
N ARG A 117 -12.00 24.96 3.27
CA ARG A 117 -10.73 24.28 3.56
C ARG A 117 -10.06 23.87 2.27
N GLU A 118 -8.76 24.14 2.18
CA GLU A 118 -7.92 23.69 1.07
C GLU A 118 -8.02 22.17 0.90
N SER A 119 -8.29 21.74 -0.32
CA SER A 119 -8.45 20.33 -0.69
C SER A 119 -7.84 20.09 -2.06
N PRO A 120 -6.51 20.01 -2.16
CA PRO A 120 -5.86 19.69 -3.44
C PRO A 120 -6.29 18.30 -3.91
N PRO A 121 -6.29 18.05 -5.24
CA PRO A 121 -6.57 16.71 -5.75
C PRO A 121 -5.59 15.71 -5.15
N PRO A 122 -6.03 14.46 -4.89
CA PRO A 122 -5.14 13.43 -4.37
C PRO A 122 -3.96 13.24 -5.33
N PRO A 123 -2.76 12.98 -4.80
CA PRO A 123 -1.63 12.64 -5.66
C PRO A 123 -2.00 11.41 -6.49
N PRO A 124 -1.49 11.30 -7.73
CA PRO A 124 -1.69 10.10 -8.53
C PRO A 124 -1.24 8.87 -7.73
N PRO A 125 -1.95 7.74 -7.86
CA PRO A 125 -1.56 6.52 -7.17
C PRO A 125 -0.11 6.19 -7.52
N PRO A 126 0.69 5.75 -6.53
CA PRO A 126 2.06 5.37 -6.78
C PRO A 126 2.08 4.23 -7.81
N ASP A 127 2.99 4.31 -8.78
CA ASP A 127 3.26 3.20 -9.67
C ASP A 127 3.84 2.05 -8.84
N PRO A 128 3.15 0.90 -8.71
CA PRO A 128 3.61 -0.22 -7.89
C PRO A 128 4.97 -0.77 -8.33
N LEU A 129 5.37 -0.52 -9.58
CA LEU A 129 6.65 -0.96 -10.14
C LEU A 129 7.60 0.21 -10.44
N GLY A 130 7.18 1.46 -10.22
CA GLY A 130 7.95 2.65 -10.60
C GLY A 130 9.27 2.83 -9.84
N GLY A 131 9.43 2.13 -8.71
CA GLY A 131 10.67 2.03 -7.95
C GLY A 131 11.44 0.74 -8.16
N LEU A 132 10.94 -0.20 -8.97
CA LEU A 132 11.64 -1.44 -9.29
C LEU A 132 12.64 -1.17 -10.40
N ASP A 133 13.89 -1.51 -10.14
CA ASP A 133 14.91 -1.52 -11.17
C ASP A 133 14.59 -2.63 -12.18
N THR A 134 14.45 -2.25 -13.46
CA THR A 134 14.21 -3.18 -14.56
C THR A 134 15.34 -4.20 -14.71
N SER A 135 16.54 -3.91 -14.18
CA SER A 135 17.64 -4.86 -14.12
C SER A 135 17.33 -6.12 -13.30
N LEU A 136 16.35 -6.08 -12.40
CA LEU A 136 15.89 -7.26 -11.65
C LEU A 136 15.19 -8.28 -12.56
N LEU A 137 14.49 -7.83 -13.61
CA LEU A 137 13.88 -8.72 -14.60
C LEU A 137 14.94 -9.40 -15.46
N ASP A 138 15.98 -8.65 -15.83
CA ASP A 138 17.12 -9.19 -16.57
C ASP A 138 17.89 -10.24 -15.73
N GLN A 139 18.09 -9.96 -14.44
CA GLN A 139 18.70 -10.90 -13.50
C GLN A 139 17.86 -12.16 -13.32
N ALA A 140 16.54 -12.04 -13.18
CA ALA A 140 15.63 -13.19 -13.08
C ALA A 140 15.63 -14.04 -14.36
N THR A 141 15.69 -13.40 -15.52
CA THR A 141 15.78 -14.09 -16.82
C THR A 141 17.09 -14.83 -16.96
N SER A 142 18.21 -14.19 -16.61
CA SER A 142 19.53 -14.82 -16.63
C SER A 142 19.62 -16.01 -15.66
N LEU A 143 18.98 -15.91 -14.49
CA LEU A 143 18.93 -17.01 -13.52
C LEU A 143 18.10 -18.18 -14.07
N LEU A 144 16.97 -17.90 -14.71
CA LEU A 144 16.15 -18.94 -15.36
C LEU A 144 16.94 -19.66 -16.47
N ASP A 145 17.62 -18.92 -17.35
CA ASP A 145 18.47 -19.47 -18.42
C ASP A 145 19.62 -20.32 -17.86
N SER A 146 20.20 -19.91 -16.73
CA SER A 146 21.26 -20.69 -16.07
C SER A 146 20.75 -22.02 -15.52
N VAL A 147 19.53 -22.04 -14.97
CA VAL A 147 18.92 -23.24 -14.39
C VAL A 147 18.45 -24.18 -15.51
N THR A 148 17.78 -23.66 -16.54
CA THR A 148 17.36 -24.48 -17.69
C THR A 148 18.56 -25.05 -18.44
N GLY A 149 19.61 -24.24 -18.67
CA GLY A 149 20.85 -24.71 -19.27
C GLY A 149 21.56 -25.78 -18.43
N ALA A 150 21.52 -25.68 -17.09
CA ALA A 150 22.08 -26.70 -16.21
C ALA A 150 21.26 -28.01 -16.27
N LEU A 151 19.93 -27.94 -16.38
CA LEU A 151 19.08 -29.11 -16.55
C LEU A 151 19.29 -29.79 -17.91
N ASP A 152 19.46 -29.02 -18.98
CA ASP A 152 19.77 -29.57 -20.31
C ASP A 152 21.16 -30.25 -20.34
N VAL A 153 22.15 -29.71 -19.62
CA VAL A 153 23.47 -30.35 -19.47
C VAL A 153 23.36 -31.65 -18.67
N LEU A 154 22.52 -31.70 -17.64
CA LEU A 154 22.28 -32.94 -16.89
C LEU A 154 21.54 -33.98 -17.75
N ASP A 155 20.61 -33.57 -18.60
CA ASP A 155 19.92 -34.45 -19.55
C ASP A 155 20.87 -34.94 -20.66
N ALA A 156 21.79 -34.08 -21.13
CA ALA A 156 22.85 -34.45 -22.07
C ALA A 156 23.92 -35.39 -21.45
N LEU A 157 24.17 -35.27 -20.15
CA LEU A 157 24.97 -36.24 -19.37
C LEU A 157 24.13 -37.48 -18.95
N GLY A 158 22.82 -37.44 -19.19
CA GLY A 158 21.80 -38.45 -18.89
C GLY A 158 21.82 -39.68 -19.80
N ASN A 159 22.81 -39.83 -20.68
CA ASN A 159 23.23 -41.16 -21.14
C ASN A 159 23.97 -41.91 -20.02
N ILE A 160 23.36 -41.96 -18.83
CA ILE A 160 23.67 -42.95 -17.83
C ILE A 160 23.36 -44.29 -18.51
N PRO A 161 24.34 -45.19 -18.69
CA PRO A 161 24.05 -46.51 -19.23
C PRO A 161 22.94 -47.12 -18.38
N ASP A 162 21.92 -47.70 -19.01
CA ASP A 162 20.96 -48.53 -18.31
C ASP A 162 21.77 -49.66 -17.64
N PHE A 163 22.09 -49.47 -16.36
CA PHE A 163 22.73 -50.50 -15.55
C PHE A 163 21.63 -51.53 -15.32
N GLY A 164 21.50 -52.45 -16.29
CA GLY A 164 20.63 -53.62 -16.16
C GLY A 164 20.86 -54.29 -14.82
N ASP A 165 19.81 -54.96 -14.32
CA ASP A 165 19.71 -55.51 -12.97
C ASP A 165 21.06 -56.09 -12.46
N PRO A 166 21.74 -55.42 -11.50
CA PRO A 166 23.08 -55.81 -11.04
C PRO A 166 23.08 -57.11 -10.23
N THR A 167 21.93 -57.72 -10.01
CA THR A 167 21.78 -58.98 -9.26
C THR A 167 21.95 -60.22 -10.12
N GLU A 168 21.87 -60.10 -11.45
CA GLU A 168 22.03 -61.23 -12.38
C GLU A 168 23.40 -61.92 -12.23
N PRO A 169 24.54 -61.20 -12.19
CA PRO A 169 25.87 -61.80 -11.99
C PRO A 169 26.05 -62.42 -10.59
N LEU A 170 25.32 -61.91 -9.59
CA LEU A 170 25.39 -62.37 -8.21
C LEU A 170 24.64 -63.70 -8.00
N SER A 171 23.58 -63.95 -8.78
CA SER A 171 22.85 -65.21 -8.74
C SER A 171 23.71 -66.42 -9.13
N SER A 172 24.49 -66.29 -10.21
CA SER A 172 25.43 -67.32 -10.68
C SER A 172 26.56 -67.59 -9.67
N ALA A 173 27.04 -66.54 -9.00
CA ALA A 173 28.04 -66.67 -7.94
C ALA A 173 27.48 -67.41 -6.70
N LEU A 174 26.21 -67.16 -6.35
CA LEU A 174 25.51 -67.84 -5.27
C LEU A 174 25.21 -69.31 -5.59
N ASP A 175 24.90 -69.65 -6.85
CA ASP A 175 24.75 -71.05 -7.29
C ASP A 175 26.06 -71.82 -7.20
N GLY A 176 27.19 -71.18 -7.55
CA GLY A 176 28.53 -71.76 -7.39
C GLY A 176 28.87 -72.05 -5.92
N ILE A 177 28.56 -71.12 -5.00
CA ILE A 177 28.78 -71.29 -3.56
C ILE A 177 27.85 -72.37 -2.99
N THR A 178 26.59 -72.40 -3.42
CA THR A 178 25.61 -73.42 -2.98
C THR A 178 26.05 -74.81 -3.44
N THR A 179 26.55 -74.93 -4.67
CA THR A 179 27.10 -76.20 -5.19
C THR A 179 28.35 -76.62 -4.42
N ALA A 180 29.28 -75.70 -4.17
CA ALA A 180 30.51 -75.99 -3.44
C ALA A 180 30.28 -76.36 -1.96
N THR A 181 29.19 -75.91 -1.36
CA THR A 181 28.82 -76.20 0.04
C THR A 181 27.85 -77.37 0.20
N ALA A 182 27.19 -77.82 -0.88
CA ALA A 182 26.32 -79.00 -0.85
C ALA A 182 27.07 -80.29 -0.46
N ASP A 183 28.32 -80.42 -0.90
CA ASP A 183 29.16 -81.59 -0.59
C ASP A 183 29.79 -81.54 0.81
N LEU A 184 29.79 -80.38 1.49
CA LEU A 184 30.33 -80.28 2.85
C LEU A 184 29.50 -81.11 3.85
N GLY A 185 28.19 -81.23 3.65
CA GLY A 185 27.32 -82.02 4.53
C GLY A 185 27.65 -83.53 4.53
N SER A 186 28.07 -84.06 3.38
CA SER A 186 28.48 -85.47 3.28
C SER A 186 29.90 -85.70 3.83
N ILE A 187 30.80 -84.73 3.64
CA ILE A 187 32.18 -84.75 4.15
C ILE A 187 32.23 -84.61 5.69
N LEU A 188 31.28 -83.86 6.27
CA LEU A 188 31.18 -83.67 7.72
C LEU A 188 30.39 -84.79 8.42
N SER A 189 29.66 -85.66 7.70
CA SER A 189 28.92 -86.78 8.30
C SER A 189 29.80 -87.70 9.16
N PRO A 190 31.00 -88.15 8.72
CA PRO A 190 31.86 -89.00 9.55
C PRO A 190 32.42 -88.29 10.80
N LEU A 191 32.63 -86.97 10.74
CA LEU A 191 33.03 -86.15 11.89
C LEU A 191 31.86 -85.98 12.87
N THR A 192 30.63 -85.91 12.36
CA THR A 192 29.41 -85.87 13.16
C THR A 192 29.12 -87.24 13.78
N ASP A 193 29.48 -88.35 13.14
CA ASP A 193 29.40 -89.68 13.75
C ASP A 193 30.44 -89.90 14.86
N ILE A 194 31.63 -89.27 14.75
CA ILE A 194 32.69 -89.37 15.76
C ILE A 194 32.44 -88.44 16.96
N PHE A 195 31.86 -87.25 16.75
CA PHE A 195 31.69 -86.22 17.79
C PHE A 195 30.23 -85.88 18.14
N GLY A 196 29.26 -86.40 17.41
CA GLY A 196 27.83 -86.10 17.52
C GLY A 196 27.02 -87.15 18.29
N THR A 197 27.59 -87.71 19.36
CA THR A 197 26.81 -88.35 20.42
C THR A 197 26.40 -87.30 21.45
N GLY A 198 25.22 -86.72 21.19
CA GLY A 198 24.35 -86.04 22.14
C GLY A 198 23.04 -85.84 21.39
N GLU A 199 22.06 -86.73 21.51
CA GLU A 199 21.01 -86.58 22.54
C GLU A 199 20.77 -85.08 22.84
N GLY A 200 19.83 -84.43 22.14
CA GLY A 200 18.89 -85.01 21.17
C GLY A 200 18.28 -84.01 20.21
#